data_AF-A0A538RRJ3-F1
#
_entry.id   AF-A0A538RRJ3-F1
#
_cell.length_a   1.000
_cell.length_b   1.000
_cell.length_c   1.000
_cell.angle_alpha   90.00
_cell.angle_beta   90.00
_cell.angle_gamma   90.00
#
_symmetry.space_group_name_H-M   'P 1'
#
loop_
_entity.id
_entity.type
_entity.pdbx_description
1 polymer ?
#
loop_
_entity_poly.entity_id
_entity_poly.type
_entity_poly.pdbx_seq_one_letter_code
_entity_poly.pdbx_strand_id
1 'polypeptide(L)'
;MARFSATDSFQHVGDGVALDLSESGCKLCSALVLPIGSFWDLYLTIPETSPPVLISGVRVIWAAENEYGIEFLRVTARERTQLCHFIWKRMNRSTLRGGPPLFTLIDHSSTRRPHLKSLL
;
A
#
# COMPACT_ATOMS: atom_id res chain seq x y z
N MET A 1 11.88 0.54 -5.06
CA MET A 1 11.04 -0.40 -4.30
C MET A 1 10.29 0.43 -3.27
N ALA A 2 8.96 0.38 -3.26
CA ALA A 2 8.14 1.13 -2.31
C ALA A 2 7.49 0.14 -1.34
N ARG A 3 7.37 0.51 -0.06
CA ARG A 3 6.64 -0.29 0.93
C ARG A 3 5.17 0.04 0.83
N PHE A 4 4.31 -0.95 1.01
CA PHE A 4 2.89 -0.70 1.07
C PHE A 4 2.23 -1.32 2.28
N SER A 5 1.09 -0.75 2.67
CA SER A 5 0.16 -1.35 3.63
C SER A 5 -1.26 -1.29 3.06
N ALA A 6 -2.01 -2.39 3.18
CA ALA A 6 -3.40 -2.48 2.76
C ALA A 6 -4.33 -2.46 3.98
N THR A 7 -5.42 -1.69 3.91
CA THR A 7 -6.42 -1.62 4.97
C THR A 7 -7.80 -1.97 4.43
N ASP A 8 -8.45 -2.98 5.01
CA ASP A 8 -9.91 -3.07 4.98
C ASP A 8 -10.41 -2.21 6.15
N SER A 9 -11.31 -1.28 5.85
CA SER A 9 -12.03 -0.40 6.77
C SER A 9 -11.57 -0.45 8.25
N PHE A 10 -10.49 0.28 8.54
CA PHE A 10 -9.90 0.55 9.87
C PHE A 10 -9.05 -0.52 10.57
N GLN A 11 -8.40 -1.44 9.84
CA GLN A 11 -7.30 -2.24 10.41
C GLN A 11 -6.13 -2.38 9.42
N HIS A 12 -4.88 -2.23 9.88
CA HIS A 12 -3.68 -2.56 9.08
C HIS A 12 -3.65 -4.07 8.87
N VAL A 13 -3.82 -4.52 7.63
CA VAL A 13 -4.01 -5.96 7.33
C VAL A 13 -2.72 -6.64 6.83
N GLY A 14 -1.75 -5.87 6.34
CA GLY A 14 -0.46 -6.44 5.98
C GLY A 14 0.54 -5.42 5.43
N ASP A 15 1.79 -5.87 5.34
CA ASP A 15 2.88 -5.17 4.68
C ASP A 15 3.34 -5.94 3.44
N GLY A 16 3.92 -5.22 2.50
CA GLY A 16 4.59 -5.84 1.38
C GLY A 16 5.36 -4.88 0.50
N VAL A 17 5.71 -5.38 -0.68
CA VAL A 17 6.50 -4.67 -1.66
C VAL A 17 5.65 -4.32 -2.87
N ALA A 18 5.62 -3.04 -3.22
CA ALA A 18 5.09 -2.60 -4.52
C ALA A 18 6.21 -2.65 -5.57
N LEU A 19 5.99 -3.48 -6.58
CA LEU A 19 6.79 -3.64 -7.79
C LEU A 19 6.02 -3.08 -8.99
N ASP A 20 6.75 -2.83 -10.08
CA ASP A 20 6.17 -2.42 -11.37
C ASP A 20 5.13 -1.29 -11.26
N LEU A 21 5.41 -0.34 -10.36
CA LEU A 21 4.53 0.79 -10.08
C LEU A 21 4.38 1.67 -11.32
N SER A 22 3.13 1.94 -11.66
CA SER A 22 2.69 2.82 -12.74
C SER A 22 1.68 3.84 -12.20
N GLU A 23 1.19 4.72 -13.07
CA GLU A 23 0.15 5.68 -12.72
C GLU A 23 -1.23 5.04 -12.49
N SER A 24 -1.47 3.84 -13.03
CA SER A 24 -2.77 3.16 -12.99
C SER A 24 -2.81 1.96 -12.06
N GLY A 25 -1.67 1.55 -11.51
CA GLY A 25 -1.59 0.33 -10.73
C GLY A 25 -0.18 -0.08 -10.37
N CYS A 26 -0.07 -1.22 -9.70
CA CYS A 26 1.19 -1.85 -9.37
C CYS A 26 1.03 -3.35 -9.17
N LYS A 27 2.17 -4.03 -9.10
CA LYS A 27 2.23 -5.40 -8.60
C LYS A 27 2.57 -5.38 -7.12
N LEU A 28 1.83 -6.12 -6.31
CA LEU A 28 2.12 -6.28 -4.89
C LEU A 28 2.65 -7.66 -4.60
N CYS A 29 3.74 -7.74 -3.85
CA CYS A 29 4.21 -8.99 -3.25
C CYS A 29 3.92 -8.95 -1.75
N SER A 30 3.10 -9.88 -1.26
CA SER A 30 2.77 -10.01 0.17
C SER A 30 2.40 -11.44 0.55
N ALA A 31 2.64 -11.79 1.81
CA ALA A 31 2.16 -13.04 2.40
C ALA A 31 0.66 -13.01 2.74
N LEU A 32 0.04 -11.83 2.69
CA LEU A 32 -1.41 -11.69 2.87
C LEU A 32 -2.14 -12.23 1.64
N VAL A 33 -3.19 -13.02 1.86
CA VAL A 33 -4.08 -13.47 0.80
C VAL A 33 -5.04 -12.36 0.44
N LEU A 34 -4.90 -11.82 -0.77
CA LEU A 34 -5.78 -10.77 -1.31
C LEU A 34 -6.73 -11.38 -2.36
N PRO A 35 -8.04 -11.50 -2.08
CA PRO A 35 -8.99 -12.08 -3.03
C PRO A 35 -9.10 -11.26 -4.32
N ILE A 36 -9.15 -11.91 -5.48
CA ILE A 36 -9.40 -11.23 -6.76
C ILE A 36 -10.78 -10.54 -6.70
N GLY A 37 -10.86 -9.31 -7.20
CA GLY A 37 -12.05 -8.47 -7.21
C GLY A 37 -12.30 -7.70 -5.90
N SER A 38 -11.53 -7.97 -4.84
CA SER A 38 -11.65 -7.23 -3.58
C SER A 38 -11.10 -5.80 -3.69
N PHE A 39 -11.64 -4.91 -2.86
CA PHE A 39 -11.31 -3.50 -2.82
C PHE A 39 -10.59 -3.15 -1.53
N TRP A 40 -9.54 -2.34 -1.63
CA TRP A 40 -8.69 -1.98 -0.49
C TRP A 40 -8.28 -0.51 -0.57
N ASP A 41 -7.87 0.06 0.56
CA ASP A 41 -7.08 1.28 0.57
C ASP A 41 -5.59 0.91 0.64
N LEU A 42 -4.77 1.58 -0.17
CA LEU A 42 -3.35 1.29 -0.32
C LEU A 42 -2.51 2.47 0.14
N TYR A 43 -1.72 2.29 1.19
CA TYR A 43 -0.74 3.26 1.64
C TYR A 43 0.63 2.92 1.08
N LEU A 44 1.12 3.72 0.13
CA LEU A 44 2.45 3.59 -0.44
C LEU A 44 3.43 4.48 0.33
N THR A 45 4.28 3.85 1.13
CA THR A 45 5.42 4.49 1.76
C THR A 45 6.60 4.50 0.78
N ILE A 46 6.89 5.69 0.27
CA ILE A 46 8.01 5.94 -0.61
C ILE A 46 9.12 6.59 0.24
N PRO A 47 10.37 6.08 0.22
CA PRO A 47 11.43 6.56 1.11
C PRO A 47 11.70 8.07 1.05
N GLU A 48 11.43 8.69 -0.10
CA GLU A 48 11.67 10.10 -0.33
C GLU A 48 10.46 11.00 -0.07
N THR A 49 9.28 10.45 0.22
CA THR A 49 8.07 11.23 0.47
C THR A 49 7.47 10.88 1.82
N SER A 50 7.51 11.83 2.73
CA SER A 50 6.67 11.84 3.93
C SER A 50 5.63 12.95 3.76
N PRO A 51 4.32 12.66 3.95
CA PRO A 51 3.70 11.39 4.37
C PRO A 51 3.51 10.36 3.23
N PRO A 52 3.16 9.09 3.56
CA PRO A 52 2.81 8.06 2.57
C PRO A 52 1.73 8.50 1.59
N VAL A 53 1.78 7.98 0.37
CA VAL A 53 0.76 8.21 -0.66
C VAL A 53 -0.39 7.25 -0.41
N LEU A 54 -1.53 7.76 0.03
CA LEU A 54 -2.76 6.99 0.15
C LEU A 54 -3.45 6.94 -1.20
N ILE A 55 -3.71 5.75 -1.73
CA ILE A 55 -4.58 5.53 -2.88
C ILE A 55 -5.87 4.91 -2.35
N SER A 56 -6.94 5.69 -2.34
CA SER A 56 -8.24 5.25 -1.85
C SER A 56 -8.97 4.43 -2.89
N GLY A 57 -9.30 3.19 -2.59
CA GLY A 57 -9.97 2.29 -3.54
C GLY A 57 -9.02 1.80 -4.64
N VAL A 58 -8.35 0.69 -4.34
CA VAL A 58 -7.66 -0.16 -5.30
C VAL A 58 -8.41 -1.48 -5.45
N ARG A 59 -8.24 -2.16 -6.59
CA ARG A 59 -8.85 -3.47 -6.85
C ARG A 59 -7.79 -4.51 -7.20
N VAL A 60 -7.94 -5.70 -6.63
CA VAL A 60 -7.15 -6.87 -7.02
C VAL A 60 -7.67 -7.42 -8.34
N ILE A 61 -6.88 -7.38 -9.40
CA ILE A 61 -7.28 -7.81 -10.76
C ILE A 61 -6.76 -9.20 -11.12
N TRP A 62 -5.68 -9.65 -10.50
CA TRP A 62 -5.17 -11.01 -10.60
C TRP A 62 -4.38 -11.37 -9.34
N ALA A 63 -4.25 -12.67 -9.07
CA ALA A 63 -3.44 -13.21 -7.97
C ALA A 63 -2.68 -14.43 -8.48
N ALA A 64 -1.38 -14.52 -8.17
CA ALA A 64 -0.53 -15.65 -8.48
C ALA A 64 0.49 -15.84 -7.35
N GLU A 65 0.43 -16.97 -6.65
CA GLU A 65 1.24 -17.22 -5.45
C GLU A 65 1.10 -16.09 -4.42
N ASN A 66 2.18 -15.34 -4.18
CA ASN A 66 2.24 -14.20 -3.26
C ASN A 66 2.27 -12.85 -4.01
N GLU A 67 1.99 -12.87 -5.31
CA GLU A 67 1.93 -11.68 -6.17
C GLU A 67 0.49 -11.34 -6.54
N TYR A 68 0.19 -10.04 -6.57
CA TYR A 68 -1.14 -9.52 -6.84
C TYR A 68 -1.07 -8.34 -7.79
N GLY A 69 -1.90 -8.37 -8.82
CA GLY A 69 -2.12 -7.23 -9.70
C GLY A 69 -3.10 -6.27 -9.07
N ILE A 70 -2.70 -5.01 -8.91
CA ILE A 70 -3.54 -3.98 -8.33
C ILE A 70 -3.81 -2.88 -9.34
N GLU A 71 -5.08 -2.57 -9.50
CA GLU A 71 -5.56 -1.44 -10.27
C GLU A 71 -5.97 -0.31 -9.33
N PHE A 72 -5.53 0.91 -9.61
CA PHE A 72 -5.89 2.10 -8.86
C PHE A 72 -7.20 2.68 -9.42
N LEU A 73 -8.24 2.78 -8.60
CA LEU A 73 -9.54 3.27 -9.05
C LEU A 73 -9.74 4.75 -8.75
N ARG A 74 -9.20 5.25 -7.64
CA ARG A 74 -9.27 6.67 -7.29
C ARG A 74 -7.89 7.16 -6.90
N VAL A 75 -7.32 7.99 -7.78
CA VAL A 75 -6.05 8.66 -7.58
C VAL A 75 -6.30 10.15 -7.71
N THR A 76 -6.09 10.90 -6.63
CA THR A 76 -6.22 12.37 -6.65
C THR A 76 -5.09 13.00 -7.45
N ALA A 77 -5.25 14.26 -7.87
CA ALA A 77 -4.20 14.99 -8.58
C ALA A 77 -2.90 15.06 -7.77
N ARG A 78 -3.01 15.25 -6.45
CA ARG A 78 -1.86 15.26 -5.53
C ARG A 78 -1.14 13.91 -5.49
N GLU A 79 -1.87 12.81 -5.32
CA GLU A 79 -1.32 11.46 -5.31
C GLU A 79 -0.64 11.15 -6.65
N ARG A 80 -1.27 11.52 -7.77
CA ARG A 80 -0.70 11.36 -9.11
C ARG A 80 0.62 12.10 -9.23
N THR A 81 0.70 13.35 -8.79
CA THR A 81 1.97 14.11 -8.81
C THR A 81 3.06 13.41 -7.99
N GLN A 82 2.74 12.89 -6.81
CA GLN A 82 3.70 12.16 -5.97
C GLN A 82 4.18 10.86 -6.64
N LEU A 83 3.25 10.10 -7.24
CA LEU A 83 3.55 8.88 -7.98
C LEU A 83 4.44 9.16 -9.20
N CYS A 84 4.05 10.09 -10.07
CA CYS A 84 4.81 10.47 -11.26
C CYS A 84 6.22 10.96 -10.88
N HIS A 85 6.34 11.78 -9.83
CA HIS A 85 7.65 12.25 -9.36
C HIS A 85 8.55 11.09 -8.95
N PHE A 86 8.02 10.13 -8.19
CA PHE A 86 8.78 8.96 -7.77
C PHE A 86 9.16 8.05 -8.95
N ILE A 87 8.22 7.78 -9.86
CA ILE A 87 8.44 6.94 -11.05
C ILE A 87 9.54 7.56 -11.93
N TRP A 88 9.44 8.86 -12.22
CA TRP A 88 10.44 9.59 -13.00
C TRP A 88 11.81 9.54 -12.33
N LYS A 89 11.89 9.87 -11.04
CA LYS A 89 13.16 9.84 -10.30
C LYS A 89 13.80 8.46 -10.30
N ARG A 90 13.00 7.38 -10.28
CA ARG A 90 13.50 6.01 -10.34
C ARG A 90 13.99 5.65 -11.75
N MET A 91 13.28 6.06 -12.79
CA MET A 91 13.72 5.88 -14.18
C MET A 91 15.06 6.60 -14.45
N ASN A 92 15.28 7.73 -13.77
CA ASN A 92 16.49 8.53 -13.91
C ASN A 92 17.68 8.05 -13.04
N ARG A 93 17.49 7.05 -12.15
CA ARG A 93 18.57 6.41 -11.36
C ARG A 93 19.05 5.12 -12.05
N SER A 94 19.73 5.25 -13.18
CA SER A 94 20.57 4.17 -13.70
C SER A 94 21.85 4.06 -12.85
N THR A 95 22.14 2.86 -12.34
CA THR A 95 23.38 2.40 -11.69
C THR A 95 23.81 3.06 -10.37
N LEU A 96 23.48 2.50 -9.19
CA LEU A 96 24.42 2.47 -8.04
C LEU A 96 24.12 1.29 -7.09
N ARG A 97 25.21 0.63 -6.72
CA ARG A 97 25.39 -0.54 -5.83
C ARG A 97 24.73 -0.35 -4.45
N GLY A 98 23.85 -1.25 -4.02
CA GLY A 98 23.40 -1.30 -2.61
C GLY A 98 22.21 -2.25 -2.44
N GLY A 99 22.39 -3.32 -1.66
CA GLY A 99 21.46 -4.43 -1.49
C GLY A 99 20.11 -4.10 -0.80
N PRO A 100 19.25 -5.13 -0.58
CA PRO A 100 17.84 -4.94 -0.20
C PRO A 100 17.61 -4.50 1.27
N PRO A 101 16.54 -3.74 1.59
CA PRO A 101 16.29 -3.15 2.92
C PRO A 101 15.43 -4.00 3.92
N LEU A 102 15.66 -3.83 5.24
CA LEU A 102 15.01 -4.50 6.41
C LEU A 102 13.84 -3.68 7.06
N PHE A 103 13.00 -4.28 7.93
CA PHE A 103 11.92 -3.58 8.70
C PHE A 103 11.43 -4.25 10.03
N THR A 104 10.60 -3.52 10.82
CA THR A 104 9.99 -3.88 12.14
C THR A 104 8.54 -3.35 12.29
N LEU A 105 7.67 -3.98 13.10
CA LEU A 105 6.22 -3.66 13.31
C LEU A 105 5.87 -3.22 14.76
N ILE A 106 4.88 -2.31 14.93
CA ILE A 106 4.30 -1.88 16.23
C ILE A 106 2.75 -1.68 16.08
N ASP A 107 1.97 -2.08 17.09
CA ASP A 107 0.48 -1.98 17.16
C ASP A 107 0.02 -0.86 18.13
N HIS A 108 -1.02 -0.11 17.75
CA HIS A 108 -1.63 0.99 18.54
C HIS A 108 -3.13 0.80 18.83
N SER A 109 -3.71 -0.39 18.67
CA SER A 109 -5.16 -0.63 18.80
C SER A 109 -5.72 -0.76 20.24
N SER A 110 -5.06 -0.20 21.26
CA SER A 110 -5.67 -0.05 22.60
C SER A 110 -6.21 1.36 22.78
N THR A 111 -7.41 1.66 22.26
CA THR A 111 -8.37 2.61 22.87
C THR A 111 -9.62 2.76 22.00
N ARG A 112 -10.70 2.04 22.38
CA ARG A 112 -12.08 2.55 22.57
C ARG A 112 -13.10 1.41 22.49
N ARG A 113 -13.50 0.92 23.67
CA ARG A 113 -14.86 0.42 23.92
C ARG A 113 -15.38 1.12 25.17
N PRO A 114 -16.31 2.08 25.09
CA PRO A 114 -17.17 2.38 26.23
C PRO A 114 -18.30 1.33 26.26
N HIS A 115 -18.37 0.58 27.36
CA HIS A 115 -19.50 -0.29 27.70
C HIS A 115 -20.78 0.57 27.85
N LEU A 116 -21.79 0.34 27.02
CA LEU A 116 -23.16 0.72 27.36
C LEU A 116 -23.85 -0.46 28.05
N LYS A 117 -24.20 -0.29 29.32
CA LYS A 117 -25.04 -1.22 30.08
C LYS A 117 -26.48 -1.08 29.57
N SER A 118 -27.10 -2.17 29.12
CA SER A 118 -28.54 -2.24 28.96
C SER A 118 -29.13 -2.80 30.25
N LEU A 119 -29.84 -1.94 30.99
CA LEU A 119 -30.84 -2.34 31.98
C LEU A 119 -32.02 -2.97 31.23
N LEU A 120 -32.36 -4.21 31.56
CA LEU A 120 -33.71 -4.74 31.82
C LEU A 120 -33.56 -6.19 32.32
#